data_AF-A0A7Y8LN59-F1
#
_entry.id   AF-A0A7Y8LN59-F1
#
_cell.length_a   1.000
_cell.length_b   1.000
_cell.length_c   1.000
_cell.angle_alpha   90.00
_cell.angle_beta   90.00
_cell.angle_gamma   90.00
#
_symmetry.space_group_name_H-M   'P 1'
#
loop_
_entity.id
_entity.type
_entity.pdbx_description
1 polymer ?
#
loop_
_entity_poly.entity_id
_entity_poly.type
_entity_poly.pdbx_seq_one_letter_code
_entity_poly.pdbx_strand_id
1 'polypeptide(L)'
;MVRTFLAIVGLLILTSTLVMANGEHPKSPGEETDAKAFKILKEKSIDPKTGLPKTLDPDLFKSRTRRAYQIAKEIPRVLAQMPCFCECEAFGHENLLDCFIDNHAAG
;
A
#
# COMPACT_ATOMS: atom_id res chain seq x y z
N MET A 1 41.17 31.51 9.90
CA MET A 1 40.20 30.77 10.72
C MET A 1 38.78 30.86 10.17
N VAL A 2 38.20 32.04 9.95
CA VAL A 2 36.81 32.18 9.47
C VAL A 2 36.57 31.59 8.07
N ARG A 3 37.51 31.78 7.12
CA ARG A 3 37.37 31.24 5.74
C ARG A 3 37.45 29.72 5.69
N THR A 4 38.31 29.11 6.51
CA THR A 4 38.39 27.65 6.66
C THR A 4 37.14 27.10 7.35
N PHE A 5 36.60 27.81 8.34
CA PHE A 5 35.35 27.42 9.01
C PHE A 5 34.15 27.46 8.05
N LEU A 6 34.02 28.52 7.23
CA LEU A 6 32.95 28.64 6.23
C LEU A 6 33.05 27.58 5.13
N ALA A 7 34.27 27.21 4.71
CA ALA A 7 34.47 26.15 3.73
C ALA A 7 34.07 24.75 4.26
N ILE A 8 34.38 24.47 5.54
CA ILE A 8 34.02 23.20 6.18
C ILE A 8 32.49 23.11 6.38
N VAL A 9 31.85 24.19 6.81
CA VAL A 9 30.37 24.24 6.94
C VAL A 9 29.69 24.07 5.59
N GLY A 10 30.19 24.73 4.54
CA GLY A 10 29.68 24.56 3.17
C GLY A 10 29.80 23.12 2.66
N LEU A 11 30.94 22.46 2.92
CA LEU A 11 31.17 21.07 2.53
C LEU A 11 30.23 20.11 3.28
N LEU A 12 30.02 20.31 4.59
CA LEU A 12 29.10 19.50 5.40
C LEU A 12 27.64 19.63 4.93
N ILE A 13 27.20 20.84 4.58
CA ILE A 13 25.85 21.07 4.03
C ILE A 13 25.69 20.36 2.68
N LEU A 14 26.69 20.44 1.79
CA LEU A 14 26.63 19.71 0.52
C LEU A 14 26.53 18.19 0.73
N THR A 15 27.37 17.60 1.58
CA THR A 15 27.33 16.14 1.80
C THR A 15 26.00 15.65 2.36
N SER A 16 25.35 16.44 3.22
CA SER A 16 24.03 16.09 3.78
C SER A 16 22.92 16.08 2.73
N THR A 17 22.98 16.99 1.74
CA THR A 17 22.01 16.99 0.62
C THR A 17 22.21 15.82 -0.33
N LEU A 18 23.45 15.36 -0.57
CA LEU A 18 23.71 14.19 -1.40
C LEU A 18 23.22 12.87 -0.77
N VAL A 19 23.30 12.74 0.56
CA VAL A 19 22.84 11.54 1.27
C VAL A 19 21.32 11.35 1.17
N MET A 20 20.54 12.42 0.99
CA MET A 20 19.09 12.36 0.81
C MET A 20 18.65 12.10 -0.64
N ALA A 21 19.55 12.17 -1.62
CA ALA A 21 19.22 11.91 -3.03
C ALA A 21 19.30 10.41 -3.39
N ASN A 22 20.05 9.62 -2.61
CA ASN A 22 20.30 8.19 -2.85
C ASN A 22 19.70 7.29 -1.77
N GLY A 23 18.62 7.74 -1.10
CA GLY A 23 17.82 6.88 -0.23
C GLY A 23 17.08 5.82 -1.04
N GLU A 24 17.80 4.81 -1.53
CA GLU A 24 17.23 3.56 -2.01
C GLU A 24 16.66 2.85 -0.78
N HIS A 25 15.38 3.10 -0.51
CA HIS A 25 14.64 2.32 0.46
C HIS A 25 14.73 0.86 0.01
N PRO A 26 15.20 -0.07 0.86
CA PRO A 26 15.21 -1.47 0.50
C PRO A 26 13.76 -1.90 0.27
N LYS A 27 13.48 -2.28 -0.98
CA LYS A 27 12.15 -2.75 -1.37
C LYS A 27 11.80 -3.97 -0.55
N SER A 28 10.73 -3.86 0.23
CA SER A 28 10.14 -5.03 0.89
C SER A 28 9.71 -6.03 -0.19
N PRO A 29 9.86 -7.34 -0.01
CA PRO A 29 9.32 -8.34 -0.92
C PRO A 29 7.79 -8.19 -1.01
N GLY A 30 7.33 -7.46 -2.03
CA GLY A 30 5.94 -7.01 -2.20
C GLY A 30 5.81 -5.77 -3.09
N GLU A 31 6.91 -5.09 -3.36
CA GLU A 31 6.94 -3.82 -4.10
C GLU A 31 6.99 -4.01 -5.62
N GLU A 32 5.84 -4.41 -6.19
CA GLU A 32 5.30 -4.14 -7.53
C GLU A 32 4.10 -5.08 -7.74
N THR A 33 3.00 -4.86 -7.02
CA THR A 33 1.72 -5.28 -7.59
C THR A 33 1.39 -4.27 -8.68
N ASP A 34 1.91 -4.52 -9.88
CA ASP A 34 1.52 -3.83 -11.12
C ASP A 34 0.00 -3.61 -11.08
N ALA A 35 -0.47 -2.36 -11.17
CA ALA A 35 -1.90 -2.04 -11.13
C ALA A 35 -2.71 -2.89 -12.12
N LYS A 36 -2.09 -3.31 -13.22
CA LYS A 36 -2.68 -4.26 -14.16
C LYS A 36 -2.88 -5.65 -13.56
N ALA A 37 -1.90 -6.17 -12.82
CA ALA A 37 -2.02 -7.43 -12.09
C ALA A 37 -3.13 -7.37 -11.05
N PHE A 38 -3.21 -6.28 -10.27
CA PHE A 38 -4.31 -6.07 -9.33
C PHE A 38 -5.67 -6.02 -10.05
N LYS A 39 -5.78 -5.30 -11.16
CA LYS A 39 -7.01 -5.24 -11.95
C LYS A 39 -7.46 -6.62 -12.45
N ILE A 40 -6.52 -7.45 -12.91
CA ILE A 40 -6.80 -8.84 -13.32
C ILE A 40 -7.27 -9.67 -12.12
N LEU A 41 -6.65 -9.51 -10.96
CA LEU A 41 -7.05 -10.18 -9.71
C LEU A 41 -8.47 -9.78 -9.29
N LYS A 42 -8.75 -8.47 -9.27
CA LYS A 42 -10.07 -7.91 -8.94
C LYS A 42 -11.14 -8.48 -9.86
N GLU A 43 -10.93 -8.45 -11.19
CA GLU A 43 -11.88 -9.00 -12.17
C GLU A 43 -12.15 -10.50 -11.93
N LYS A 44 -11.11 -11.29 -11.67
CA LYS A 44 -11.25 -12.72 -11.37
C LYS A 44 -11.96 -13.01 -10.04
N SER A 45 -11.94 -12.05 -9.12
CA SER A 45 -12.53 -12.18 -7.79
C SER A 45 -14.01 -11.80 -7.72
N ILE A 46 -14.59 -11.25 -8.81
CA ILE A 46 -15.97 -10.78 -8.82
C ILE A 46 -16.93 -11.94 -8.51
N ASP A 47 -17.75 -11.77 -7.48
CA ASP A 47 -18.84 -12.69 -7.18
C ASP A 47 -20.02 -12.41 -8.13
N PRO A 48 -20.46 -13.38 -8.95
CA PRO A 48 -21.54 -13.18 -9.92
C PRO A 48 -22.89 -12.85 -9.29
N LYS A 49 -23.11 -13.14 -8.01
CA LYS A 49 -24.37 -12.82 -7.31
C LYS A 49 -24.41 -11.38 -6.81
N THR A 50 -23.26 -10.83 -6.40
CA THR A 50 -23.22 -9.50 -5.78
C THR A 50 -22.67 -8.43 -6.72
N GLY A 51 -21.92 -8.82 -7.75
CA GLY A 51 -21.17 -7.92 -8.62
C GLY A 51 -19.96 -7.27 -7.94
N LEU A 52 -19.60 -7.71 -6.73
CA LEU A 52 -18.48 -7.17 -5.96
C LEU A 52 -17.31 -8.18 -5.90
N PRO A 53 -16.06 -7.69 -5.82
CA PRO A 53 -14.92 -8.57 -5.63
C PRO A 53 -14.96 -9.25 -4.26
N LYS A 54 -14.54 -10.52 -4.24
CA LYS A 54 -14.33 -11.28 -3.00
C LYS A 54 -13.04 -10.84 -2.34
N THR A 55 -13.08 -10.70 -1.01
CA THR A 55 -11.88 -10.48 -0.20
C THR A 55 -11.09 -11.79 -0.04
N LEU A 56 -9.83 -11.68 0.39
CA LEU A 56 -9.07 -12.84 0.83
C LEU A 56 -9.76 -13.56 2.00
N ASP A 57 -9.48 -14.85 2.11
CA ASP A 57 -10.01 -15.69 3.19
C ASP A 57 -9.45 -15.22 4.54
N PRO A 58 -10.30 -14.82 5.51
CA PRO A 58 -9.84 -14.36 6.82
C PRO A 58 -8.93 -15.36 7.53
N ASP A 59 -9.12 -16.66 7.32
CA ASP A 59 -8.34 -17.71 7.98
C ASP A 59 -6.87 -17.76 7.54
N LEU A 60 -6.49 -17.01 6.50
CA LEU A 60 -5.08 -16.75 6.14
C LEU A 60 -4.36 -15.85 7.17
N PHE A 61 -5.10 -15.16 8.03
CA PHE A 61 -4.57 -14.17 8.95
C PHE A 61 -4.83 -14.53 10.41
N LYS A 62 -4.18 -13.80 11.33
CA LYS A 62 -4.34 -13.97 12.78
C LYS A 62 -4.80 -12.68 13.44
N SER A 63 -5.32 -12.81 14.66
CA SER A 63 -5.62 -11.68 15.56
C SER A 63 -6.55 -10.61 14.94
N ARG A 64 -6.16 -9.34 15.02
CA ARG A 64 -6.92 -8.19 14.50
C ARG A 64 -7.01 -8.21 12.98
N THR A 65 -5.97 -8.65 12.28
CA THR A 65 -5.98 -8.76 10.82
C THR A 65 -7.05 -9.75 10.36
N ARG A 66 -7.13 -10.95 10.97
CA ARG A 66 -8.22 -11.89 10.71
C ARG A 66 -9.59 -11.25 10.90
N ARG A 67 -9.76 -10.50 12.00
CA ARG A 67 -11.03 -9.82 12.29
C ARG A 67 -11.37 -8.77 11.23
N ALA A 68 -10.38 -8.02 10.75
CA ALA A 68 -10.57 -7.02 9.69
C ALA A 68 -11.02 -7.67 8.37
N TYR A 69 -10.34 -8.72 7.92
CA TYR A 69 -10.75 -9.47 6.72
C TYR A 69 -12.13 -10.12 6.88
N GLN A 70 -12.46 -10.63 8.09
CA GLN A 70 -13.79 -11.18 8.37
C GLN A 70 -14.88 -10.11 8.22
N ILE A 71 -14.66 -8.91 8.76
CA ILE A 71 -15.60 -7.79 8.60
C ILE A 71 -15.73 -7.42 7.12
N ALA A 72 -14.61 -7.32 6.39
CA ALA A 72 -14.64 -6.97 4.98
C ALA A 72 -15.44 -7.98 4.14
N LYS A 73 -15.34 -9.27 4.45
CA LYS A 73 -16.14 -10.35 3.86
C LYS A 73 -17.64 -10.23 4.19
N GLU A 74 -17.99 -9.76 5.40
CA GLU A 74 -19.38 -9.61 5.86
C GLU A 74 -20.08 -8.37 5.28
N ILE A 75 -19.36 -7.27 5.07
CA ILE A 75 -19.94 -5.98 4.62
C ILE A 75 -19.29 -5.40 3.35
N PRO A 76 -19.10 -6.18 2.27
CA PRO A 76 -18.35 -5.74 1.10
C PRO A 76 -19.01 -4.53 0.40
N ARG A 77 -20.34 -4.46 0.40
CA ARG A 77 -21.08 -3.32 -0.19
C ARG A 77 -20.83 -2.01 0.55
N VAL A 78 -20.64 -2.06 1.88
CA VAL A 78 -20.32 -0.86 2.65
C VAL A 78 -18.91 -0.41 2.30
N LEU A 79 -17.94 -1.32 2.30
CA LEU A 79 -16.55 -0.98 2.00
C LEU A 79 -16.36 -0.48 0.55
N ALA A 80 -17.11 -1.01 -0.41
CA ALA A 80 -17.08 -0.54 -1.79
C ALA A 80 -17.54 0.92 -1.96
N GLN A 81 -18.30 1.46 -0.99
CA GLN A 81 -18.74 2.86 -0.99
C GLN A 81 -17.79 3.78 -0.22
N MET A 82 -16.85 3.22 0.54
CA MET A 82 -15.93 4.00 1.37
C MET A 82 -14.66 4.30 0.57
N PRO A 83 -14.18 5.55 0.59
CA PRO A 83 -12.90 5.89 -0.01
C PRO A 83 -11.77 5.13 0.68
N CYS A 84 -10.74 4.80 -0.09
CA CYS A 84 -9.45 4.41 0.49
C CYS A 84 -8.67 5.69 0.82
N PHE A 85 -8.07 5.75 2.02
CA PHE A 85 -7.26 6.89 2.45
C PHE A 85 -5.76 6.59 2.46
N CYS A 86 -5.35 5.48 1.85
CA CYS A 86 -3.94 5.05 1.81
C CYS A 86 -3.17 5.61 0.62
N GLU A 87 -3.81 6.37 -0.28
CA GLU A 87 -3.21 6.90 -1.51
C GLU A 87 -2.58 5.79 -2.39
N CYS A 88 -3.23 4.63 -2.44
CA CYS A 88 -2.77 3.44 -3.16
C CYS A 88 -3.39 3.27 -4.57
N GLU A 89 -3.95 4.34 -5.16
CA GLU A 89 -4.57 4.31 -6.49
C GLU A 89 -3.58 3.91 -7.58
N ALA A 90 -2.29 4.25 -7.41
CA ALA A 90 -1.21 3.85 -8.31
C ALA A 90 -1.03 2.32 -8.40
N PHE A 91 -1.54 1.57 -7.42
CA PHE A 91 -1.54 0.10 -7.38
C PHE A 91 -2.88 -0.50 -7.85
N GLY A 92 -3.82 0.34 -8.31
CA GLY A 92 -5.10 -0.08 -8.87
C GLY A 92 -6.25 -0.23 -7.87
N HIS A 93 -6.05 0.15 -6.60
CA HIS A 93 -7.13 0.19 -5.60
C HIS A 93 -8.00 1.44 -5.82
N GLU A 94 -9.32 1.29 -5.79
CA GLU A 94 -10.29 2.35 -6.07
C GLU A 94 -11.13 2.71 -4.84
N ASN A 95 -11.31 1.78 -3.90
CA ASN A 95 -12.11 1.97 -2.69
C ASN A 95 -11.60 1.07 -1.55
N LEU A 96 -12.17 1.20 -0.35
CA LEU A 96 -11.72 0.46 0.82
C LEU A 96 -11.88 -1.07 0.69
N LEU A 97 -12.81 -1.57 -0.13
CA LEU A 97 -12.93 -3.02 -0.36
C LEU A 97 -11.71 -3.58 -1.08
N ASP A 98 -11.10 -2.79 -1.96
CA ASP A 98 -9.97 -3.22 -2.78
C ASP A 98 -8.74 -3.60 -1.93
N CYS A 99 -8.55 -2.92 -0.78
CA CYS A 99 -7.50 -3.24 0.19
C CYS A 99 -7.57 -4.67 0.75
N PHE A 100 -8.74 -5.31 0.66
CA PHE A 100 -8.99 -6.65 1.19
C PHE A 100 -9.02 -7.74 0.10
N ILE A 101 -8.86 -7.37 -1.18
CA ILE A 101 -8.75 -8.33 -2.30
C ILE A 101 -7.37 -8.98 -2.33
N ASP A 102 -6.35 -8.24 -1.88
CA ASP A 102 -4.99 -8.71 -1.68
C ASP A 102 -4.59 -8.60 -0.19
N ASN A 103 -3.30 -8.74 0.09
CA ASN A 103 -2.74 -8.69 1.44
C ASN A 103 -2.47 -7.26 1.94
N HIS A 104 -2.84 -6.20 1.23
CA HIS A 104 -2.49 -4.83 1.61
C HIS A 104 -3.04 -4.44 2.99
N ALA A 105 -4.29 -4.81 3.30
CA ALA A 105 -4.88 -4.58 4.62
C ALA A 105 -4.23 -5.39 5.77
N ALA A 106 -3.25 -6.25 5.48
CA ALA A 106 -2.52 -7.01 6.49
C ALA A 106 -1.33 -6.26 7.11
N GLY A 107 -0.91 -5.15 6.51
CA GLY A 107 0.24 -4.33 6.94
C GLY A 107 1.52 -4.63 6.20
#